data_AF-A0A5D2K2E8-F1
#
_entry.id   AF-A0A5D2K2E8-F1
#
_cell.length_a   1.000
_cell.length_b   1.000
_cell.length_c   1.000
_cell.angle_alpha   90.00
_cell.angle_beta   90.00
_cell.angle_gamma   90.00
#
_symmetry.space_group_name_H-M   'P 1'
#
loop_
_entity.id
_entity.type
_entity.pdbx_description
1 polymer ?
#
loop_
_entity_poly.entity_id
_entity_poly.type
_entity_poly.pdbx_seq_one_letter_code
_entity_poly.pdbx_strand_id
1 'polypeptide(L)'
;MLKELDVYHQSGNSKIPTIEDALKLISASVRQVILGAKVGPPSYEKGLANDILSIVEKMQCKNCLIWAKSDSLVRDIIKLSSDVAVRR
;
A
#
# COMPACT_ATOMS: atom_id res chain seq x y z
N MET A 1 27.58 8.16 18.08
CA MET A 1 26.61 9.14 17.54
C MET A 1 26.40 8.79 16.08
N LEU A 2 25.37 7.99 15.78
CA LEU A 2 25.11 7.46 14.44
C LEU A 2 24.56 8.58 13.54
N LYS A 3 25.28 8.87 12.46
CA LYS A 3 24.79 9.61 11.29
C LYS A 3 23.99 8.65 10.39
N GLU A 4 23.09 9.22 9.60
CA GLU A 4 22.25 8.62 8.53
C GLU A 4 20.98 7.90 9.04
N LEU A 5 19.78 8.10 8.51
CA LEU A 5 19.37 8.42 7.14
C LEU A 5 18.43 9.64 7.09
N ASP A 6 18.91 10.74 6.53
CA ASP A 6 18.05 11.72 5.88
C ASP A 6 18.23 11.54 4.38
N VAL A 7 17.62 10.48 3.84
CA VAL A 7 17.58 10.25 2.40
C VAL A 7 16.46 11.11 1.82
N TYR A 8 16.64 12.42 1.84
CA TYR A 8 15.98 13.31 0.90
C TYR A 8 16.69 13.16 -0.44
N HIS A 9 16.28 12.15 -1.22
CA HIS A 9 16.51 12.20 -2.65
C HIS A 9 15.61 13.29 -3.23
N GLN A 10 16.16 14.48 -3.43
CA GLN A 10 15.65 15.42 -4.41
C GLN A 10 15.63 14.72 -5.78
N SER A 11 14.45 14.55 -6.35
CA SER A 11 14.26 14.14 -7.74
C SER A 11 13.28 15.12 -8.39
N GLY A 12 13.77 16.31 -8.77
CA GLY A 12 13.01 17.33 -9.51
C GLY A 12 11.78 17.87 -8.76
N ASN A 13 11.17 18.92 -9.30
CA ASN A 13 9.90 19.46 -8.79
C ASN A 13 8.69 18.51 -8.96
N SER A 14 8.91 17.21 -9.18
CA SER A 14 7.83 16.23 -9.29
C SER A 14 7.35 15.81 -7.90
N LYS A 15 6.16 16.27 -7.54
CA LYS A 15 5.42 15.82 -6.35
C LYS A 15 5.28 14.29 -6.41
N ILE A 16 5.72 13.60 -5.35
CA ILE A 16 5.53 12.15 -5.22
C ILE A 16 4.02 11.87 -5.24
N PRO A 17 3.52 11.03 -6.17
CA PRO A 17 2.10 10.74 -6.25
C PRO A 17 1.63 9.99 -5.01
N THR A 18 0.41 10.30 -4.57
CA THR A 18 -0.24 9.46 -3.57
C THR A 18 -0.62 8.12 -4.20
N ILE A 19 -0.93 7.13 -3.37
CA ILE A 19 -1.44 5.84 -3.86
C ILE A 19 -2.76 6.01 -4.62
N GLU A 20 -3.61 6.97 -4.23
CA GLU A 20 -4.85 7.29 -4.93
C GLU A 20 -4.56 7.86 -6.32
N ASP A 21 -3.62 8.80 -6.43
CA ASP A 21 -3.19 9.36 -7.73
C ASP A 21 -2.65 8.25 -8.63
N ALA A 22 -1.78 7.39 -8.10
CA ALA A 22 -1.19 6.29 -8.85
C ALA A 22 -2.26 5.30 -9.33
N LEU A 23 -3.15 4.85 -8.44
CA LEU A 23 -4.22 3.91 -8.77
C LEU A 23 -5.18 4.48 -9.83
N LYS A 24 -5.53 5.77 -9.73
CA LYS A 24 -6.37 6.44 -10.72
C LYS A 24 -5.75 6.40 -12.12
N LEU A 25 -4.43 6.50 -12.22
CA LEU A 25 -3.72 6.52 -13.49
C LEU A 25 -3.54 5.11 -14.09
N ILE A 26 -3.25 4.11 -13.26
CA ILE A 26 -2.81 2.80 -13.75
C ILE A 26 -3.88 1.71 -13.74
N SER A 27 -4.86 1.76 -12.83
CA SER A 27 -5.74 0.62 -12.54
C SER A 27 -6.56 0.15 -13.75
N ALA A 28 -7.00 1.08 -14.61
CA ALA A 28 -7.76 0.77 -15.82
C ALA A 28 -6.89 0.34 -17.02
N SER A 29 -5.58 0.56 -16.95
CA SER A 29 -4.64 0.41 -18.08
C SER A 29 -3.79 -0.84 -17.98
N VAL A 30 -3.77 -1.50 -16.82
CA VAL A 30 -2.96 -2.70 -16.58
C VAL A 30 -3.82 -3.88 -16.17
N ARG A 31 -3.29 -5.09 -16.37
CA ARG A 31 -4.01 -6.32 -16.01
C ARG A 31 -4.14 -6.50 -14.49
N GLN A 32 -3.09 -6.20 -13.74
CA GLN A 32 -3.05 -6.37 -12.29
C GLN A 32 -2.17 -5.30 -11.67
N VAL A 33 -2.61 -4.73 -10.56
CA VAL A 33 -1.82 -3.82 -9.73
C VAL A 33 -1.42 -4.55 -8.45
N ILE A 34 -0.14 -4.54 -8.10
CA ILE A 34 0.35 -5.13 -6.85
C ILE A 34 0.63 -4.01 -5.85
N LEU A 35 -0.13 -3.99 -4.76
CA LEU A 35 0.02 -3.04 -3.67
C LEU A 35 0.93 -3.63 -2.59
N GLY A 36 2.21 -3.26 -2.62
CA GLY A 36 3.19 -3.69 -1.63
C GLY A 36 3.05 -2.91 -0.33
N ALA A 37 2.54 -3.56 0.72
CA ALA A 37 2.44 -2.99 2.05
C ALA A 37 3.79 -3.10 2.78
N LYS A 38 4.32 -1.94 3.20
CA LYS A 38 5.51 -1.85 4.04
C LYS A 38 5.11 -1.49 5.45
N VAL A 39 5.71 -2.17 6.41
CA VAL A 39 5.46 -2.00 7.84
C VAL A 39 6.77 -1.59 8.52
N GLY A 40 6.70 -0.67 9.47
CA GLY A 40 7.87 -0.20 10.19
C GLY A 40 7.54 0.85 11.25
N PRO A 41 8.53 1.24 12.07
CA PRO A 41 8.35 2.30 13.06
C PRO A 41 7.86 3.62 12.44
N PRO A 42 7.13 4.46 13.20
CA PRO A 42 6.76 4.29 14.61
C PRO A 42 5.47 3.47 14.81
N SER A 43 4.63 3.36 13.79
CA SER A 43 3.26 2.83 13.94
C SER A 43 3.13 1.34 13.61
N TYR A 44 4.17 0.71 13.05
CA TYR A 44 4.16 -0.68 12.59
C TYR A 44 2.93 -0.97 11.72
N GLU A 45 2.05 -1.91 12.10
CA GLU A 45 0.83 -2.25 11.35
C GLU A 45 -0.43 -1.53 11.84
N LYS A 46 -0.33 -0.67 12.87
CA LYS A 46 -1.52 -0.09 13.52
C LYS A 46 -2.38 0.70 12.52
N GLY A 47 -3.58 0.20 12.25
CA GLY A 47 -4.57 0.82 11.34
C GLY A 47 -4.37 0.53 9.86
N LEU A 48 -3.19 0.00 9.47
CA LEU A 48 -2.78 -0.12 8.08
C LEU A 48 -3.70 -1.03 7.25
N ALA A 49 -4.23 -2.10 7.84
CA ALA A 49 -5.17 -2.98 7.14
C ALA A 49 -6.45 -2.24 6.70
N ASN A 50 -7.02 -1.42 7.59
CA ASN A 50 -8.22 -0.63 7.28
C ASN A 50 -7.91 0.45 6.24
N ASP A 51 -6.75 1.12 6.36
CA ASP A 51 -6.34 2.17 5.41
C ASP A 51 -6.20 1.60 3.99
N ILE A 52 -5.53 0.44 3.85
CA ILE A 52 -5.38 -0.24 2.55
C ILE A 52 -6.73 -0.63 1.97
N LEU A 53 -7.60 -1.26 2.76
CA LEU A 53 -8.93 -1.68 2.29
C LEU A 53 -9.78 -0.47 1.87
N SER A 54 -9.76 0.60 2.68
CA SER A 54 -10.46 1.85 2.38
C SER A 54 -10.02 2.46 1.06
N ILE A 55 -8.71 2.45 0.77
CA ILE A 55 -8.17 2.96 -0.50
C ILE A 55 -8.60 2.07 -1.67
N VAL A 56 -8.48 0.74 -1.53
CA VAL A 56 -8.87 -0.20 -2.59
C VAL A 56 -10.36 -0.06 -2.93
N GLU A 57 -11.21 0.07 -1.92
CA GLU A 57 -12.65 0.29 -2.08
C GLU A 57 -12.94 1.65 -2.70
N LYS A 58 -12.39 2.74 -2.15
CA LYS A 58 -12.57 4.12 -2.64
C LYS A 58 -12.15 4.26 -4.10
N MET A 59 -11.03 3.62 -4.47
CA MET A 59 -10.52 3.65 -5.85
C MET A 59 -11.17 2.61 -6.76
N GLN A 60 -12.10 1.79 -6.23
CA GLN A 60 -12.74 0.69 -6.94
C GLN A 60 -11.73 -0.21 -7.68
N CYS A 61 -10.57 -0.48 -7.06
CA CYS A 61 -9.48 -1.21 -7.70
C CYS A 61 -9.76 -2.72 -7.73
N LYS A 62 -10.54 -3.18 -8.73
CA LYS A 62 -10.95 -4.58 -8.87
C LYS A 62 -9.82 -5.54 -9.25
N ASN A 63 -8.71 -5.01 -9.80
CA ASN A 63 -7.55 -5.77 -10.22
C ASN A 63 -6.34 -5.58 -9.27
N CYS A 64 -6.57 -5.07 -8.05
CA CYS A 64 -5.53 -4.96 -7.04
C CYS A 64 -5.27 -6.29 -6.34
N LEU A 65 -3.99 -6.57 -6.11
CA LEU A 65 -3.48 -7.65 -5.27
C LEU A 65 -2.65 -7.03 -4.14
N ILE A 66 -3.03 -7.24 -2.89
CA ILE A 66 -2.24 -6.77 -1.76
C ILE A 66 -1.10 -7.75 -1.52
N TRP A 67 0.13 -7.24 -1.46
CA TRP A 67 1.31 -8.02 -1.11
C TRP A 67 1.89 -7.50 0.21
N ALA A 68 2.02 -8.37 1.21
CA ALA A 68 2.51 -8.00 2.52
C ALA A 68 3.41 -9.08 3.11
N LYS A 69 4.66 -8.72 3.43
CA LYS A 69 5.60 -9.62 4.11
C LYS A 69 5.16 -9.98 5.54
N SER A 70 4.41 -9.09 6.19
CA SER A 70 3.98 -9.25 7.58
C SER A 70 2.76 -10.17 7.68
N ASP A 71 2.92 -11.31 8.36
CA ASP A 71 1.85 -12.30 8.55
C ASP A 71 0.70 -11.79 9.41
N SER A 72 0.94 -10.84 10.31
CA SER A 72 -0.13 -10.18 11.08
C SER A 72 -0.99 -9.34 10.15
N LEU A 73 -0.37 -8.50 9.31
CA LEU A 73 -1.10 -7.65 8.36
C LEU A 73 -1.94 -8.47 7.37
N VAL A 74 -1.37 -9.55 6.82
CA VAL A 74 -2.12 -10.47 5.94
C VAL A 74 -3.35 -11.03 6.66
N ARG A 75 -3.20 -11.48 7.91
CA ARG A 75 -4.31 -12.02 8.70
C ARG A 75 -5.37 -10.98 9.00
N ASP A 76 -4.98 -9.75 9.32
CA ASP A 76 -5.92 -8.68 9.63
C ASP A 76 -6.74 -8.28 8.40
N ILE A 77 -6.11 -8.17 7.23
CA ILE A 77 -6.83 -7.88 5.98
C ILE A 77 -7.83 -8.98 5.65
N ILE A 78 -7.44 -10.26 5.74
CA ILE A 78 -8.33 -11.40 5.46
C ILE A 78 -9.51 -11.44 6.44
N LYS A 79 -9.31 -11.06 7.70
CA LYS A 79 -10.41 -10.97 8.68
C LYS A 79 -11.38 -9.84 8.37
N LEU A 80 -10.88 -8.72 7.84
CA LEU A 80 -11.67 -7.52 7.57
C LEU A 80 -12.40 -7.58 6.22
N SER A 81 -11.87 -8.31 5.24
CA SER A 81 -12.47 -8.45 3.91
C SER A 81 -12.15 -9.80 3.26
N SER A 82 -13.18 -10.44 2.69
CA SER A 82 -13.06 -11.65 1.86
C SER A 82 -12.83 -11.37 0.39
N ASP A 83 -13.05 -10.13 -0.05
CA ASP A 83 -13.21 -9.80 -1.47
C ASP A 83 -11.90 -9.32 -2.11
N VAL A 84 -10.88 -9.06 -1.29
CA VAL A 84 -9.58 -8.59 -1.74
C VAL A 84 -8.55 -9.71 -1.73
N ALA A 85 -7.86 -9.88 -2.86
CA ALA A 85 -6.78 -10.85 -2.95
C ALA A 85 -5.54 -10.36 -2.18
N VAL A 86 -5.00 -11.22 -1.31
CA VAL A 86 -3.80 -10.94 -0.49
C VAL A 86 -2.76 -12.04 -0.66
N ARG A 87 -1.47 -11.67 -0.74
CA ARG A 87 -0.32 -12.58 -0.81
C ARG A 87 0.78 -12.16 0.17
N ARG A 88 1.55 -13.15 0.61
CA ARG A 88 2.77 -12.98 1.41
C ARG A 88 3.98 -12.71 0.52
#